data_AF-A0A929ZHE8-F1
#
_entry.id   AF-A0A929ZHE8-F1
#
_cell.length_a   1.000
_cell.length_b   1.000
_cell.length_c   1.000
_cell.angle_alpha   90.00
_cell.angle_beta   90.00
_cell.angle_gamma   90.00
#
_symmetry.space_group_name_H-M   'P 1'
#
loop_
_entity.id
_entity.type
_entity.pdbx_description
1 polymer ?
#
loop_
_entity_poly.entity_id
_entity_poly.type
_entity_poly.pdbx_seq_one_letter_code
_entity_poly.pdbx_strand_id
1 'polypeptide(L)'
;EEAGHIQPRAVFTEEMREAGYEILAPQMSPIHFRFLTPLFATAGLKVRVLEHTSRTSMEVGLKYVNNDSCYPAIVVIGQLLDEFISGRADPDRTAVGITQTGGMCRASNYAALLRKGLRDAGYPQVPVIALSVQGFEDNPGFRLGVTHIHKAIQAFVIGDAIQSMLLRVRPYEATPGSAMDLYRTWDGYVQEWITSGRVAALGGRVSYGKIIRECVRAFDALPLRDIPRKPRVGLVGEILVKFHPDANNHAVDVIEAEGCEAELPGLMQFFHNSVATAAWDKENLGIEGKQRYIMPIVLWALKKYEKPVHRAFAATNGKFEAHRPIEEMIERSQDIARLGNQAGEGWYLTAEMVDMIEHGCPNIICAQPFACLPNHVVGKGMFRALRTRYPQANIVAVDYDPGASEVNQLNRIKLMLATALQDPQARDGDILQLVDAEEPASCGGSSSVMLGMPTIPSRRAAFR
;
A
#
# COMPACT_ATOMS: atom_id res chain seq x y z
N GLU A 1 4.47 -28.41 -32.33
CA GLU A 1 3.44 -28.65 -31.31
C GLU A 1 3.32 -27.38 -30.48
N GLU A 2 2.17 -26.70 -30.53
CA GLU A 2 1.88 -25.70 -29.50
C GLU A 2 1.71 -26.47 -28.19
N ALA A 3 2.44 -26.04 -27.16
CA ALA A 3 2.30 -26.60 -25.84
C ALA A 3 0.84 -26.47 -25.38
N GLY A 4 0.08 -27.57 -25.34
CA GLY A 4 -1.38 -27.57 -25.08
C GLY A 4 -1.80 -27.00 -23.71
N HIS A 5 -0.85 -26.67 -22.84
CA HIS A 5 -1.09 -25.97 -21.57
C HIS A 5 -1.06 -24.44 -21.72
N ILE A 6 -0.58 -23.91 -22.84
CA ILE A 6 -0.56 -22.47 -23.15
C ILE A 6 -1.83 -22.16 -23.95
N GLN A 7 -2.84 -21.63 -23.27
CA GLN A 7 -4.06 -21.19 -23.93
C GLN A 7 -3.97 -19.71 -24.32
N PRO A 8 -4.49 -19.32 -25.50
CA PRO A 8 -4.62 -17.92 -25.88
C PRO A 8 -5.41 -17.15 -24.81
N ARG A 9 -4.91 -15.97 -24.43
CA ARG A 9 -5.63 -15.11 -23.48
C ARG A 9 -6.80 -14.42 -24.18
N ALA A 10 -7.88 -14.18 -23.43
CA ALA A 10 -8.90 -13.22 -23.82
C ALA A 10 -8.29 -11.79 -23.78
N VAL A 11 -8.48 -11.04 -24.86
CA VAL A 11 -7.94 -9.68 -25.04
C VAL A 11 -9.10 -8.70 -24.99
N PHE A 12 -8.92 -7.58 -24.28
CA PHE A 12 -9.91 -6.51 -24.27
C PHE A 12 -9.78 -5.65 -25.53
N THR A 13 -10.75 -5.75 -26.45
CA THR A 13 -10.69 -5.13 -27.79
C THR A 13 -11.39 -3.77 -27.85
N GLU A 14 -11.18 -3.02 -28.94
CA GLU A 14 -11.88 -1.75 -29.16
C GLU A 14 -13.40 -1.96 -29.31
N GLU A 15 -13.83 -3.07 -29.93
CA GLU A 15 -15.24 -3.42 -30.08
C GLU A 15 -15.90 -3.68 -28.72
N MET A 16 -15.19 -4.32 -27.79
CA MET A 16 -15.68 -4.50 -26.41
C MET A 16 -15.86 -3.16 -25.70
N ARG A 17 -14.93 -2.23 -25.89
CA ARG A 17 -15.06 -0.86 -25.37
C ARG A 17 -16.26 -0.14 -25.96
N GLU A 18 -16.42 -0.16 -27.29
CA GLU A 18 -17.55 0.47 -27.99
C GLU A 18 -18.89 -0.16 -27.61
N ALA A 19 -18.90 -1.47 -27.37
CA ALA A 19 -20.06 -2.19 -26.88
C ALA A 19 -20.40 -1.86 -25.41
N GLY A 20 -19.58 -1.08 -24.70
CA GLY A 20 -19.84 -0.62 -23.33
C GLY A 20 -19.54 -1.67 -22.25
N TYR A 21 -18.53 -2.51 -22.46
CA TYR A 21 -18.08 -3.46 -21.44
C TYR A 21 -17.72 -2.73 -20.14
N GLU A 22 -18.09 -3.34 -19.02
CA GLU A 22 -17.64 -2.90 -17.70
C GLU A 22 -16.25 -3.46 -17.40
N ILE A 23 -15.39 -2.69 -16.73
CA ILE A 23 -14.08 -3.11 -16.26
C ILE A 23 -14.11 -3.10 -14.74
N LEU A 24 -14.00 -4.28 -14.12
CA LEU A 24 -13.88 -4.39 -12.67
C LEU A 24 -12.44 -4.16 -12.25
N ALA A 25 -12.23 -3.32 -11.26
CA ALA A 25 -10.91 -3.10 -10.67
C ALA A 25 -10.97 -3.32 -9.16
N PRO A 26 -9.97 -3.99 -8.56
CA PRO A 26 -9.91 -4.11 -7.11
C PRO A 26 -9.63 -2.75 -6.45
N GLN A 27 -10.09 -2.56 -5.22
CA GLN A 27 -9.68 -1.43 -4.40
C GLN A 27 -8.20 -1.57 -4.01
N MET A 28 -7.51 -0.44 -3.89
CA MET A 28 -6.16 -0.39 -3.34
C MET A 28 -6.03 0.76 -2.34
N SER A 29 -6.39 1.97 -2.75
CA SER A 29 -6.39 3.15 -1.87
C SER A 29 -7.69 3.95 -2.04
N PRO A 30 -8.58 3.93 -1.03
CA PRO A 30 -9.93 4.48 -1.15
C PRO A 30 -9.98 5.94 -1.61
N ILE A 31 -9.12 6.81 -1.10
CA ILE A 31 -9.12 8.23 -1.47
C ILE A 31 -8.73 8.41 -2.94
N HIS A 32 -7.66 7.76 -3.38
CA HIS A 32 -7.10 7.94 -4.72
C HIS A 32 -8.01 7.35 -5.81
N PHE A 33 -8.57 6.17 -5.56
CA PHE A 33 -9.36 5.44 -6.57
C PHE A 33 -10.72 6.09 -6.84
N ARG A 34 -11.24 6.88 -5.89
CA ARG A 34 -12.42 7.73 -6.09
C ARG A 34 -12.21 8.82 -7.13
N PHE A 35 -10.98 9.29 -7.32
CA PHE A 35 -10.66 10.27 -8.36
C PHE A 35 -10.39 9.62 -9.72
N LEU A 36 -9.88 8.39 -9.71
CA LEU A 36 -9.54 7.66 -10.94
C LEU A 36 -10.79 7.16 -11.68
N THR A 37 -11.82 6.72 -10.96
CA THR A 37 -13.07 6.22 -11.56
C THR A 37 -13.73 7.25 -12.52
N PRO A 38 -14.03 8.49 -12.10
CA PRO A 38 -14.59 9.49 -13.00
C PRO A 38 -13.60 9.93 -14.09
N LEU A 39 -12.28 9.87 -13.84
CA LEU A 39 -11.25 10.14 -14.86
C LEU A 39 -11.24 9.05 -15.96
N PHE A 40 -11.44 7.78 -15.61
CA PHE A 40 -11.57 6.72 -16.61
C PHE A 40 -12.85 6.89 -17.43
N ALA A 41 -13.94 7.38 -16.82
CA ALA A 41 -15.15 7.71 -17.55
C ALA A 41 -14.91 8.80 -18.61
N THR A 42 -14.07 9.81 -18.36
CA THR A 42 -13.70 10.80 -19.40
C THR A 42 -12.88 10.20 -20.54
N ALA A 43 -12.21 9.08 -20.29
CA ALA A 43 -11.52 8.30 -21.32
C ALA A 43 -12.48 7.34 -22.07
N GLY A 44 -13.77 7.32 -21.74
CA GLY A 44 -14.74 6.39 -22.33
C GLY A 44 -14.56 4.95 -21.85
N LEU A 45 -14.07 4.76 -20.62
CA LEU A 45 -13.94 3.46 -19.96
C LEU A 45 -14.92 3.38 -18.79
N LYS A 46 -15.76 2.34 -18.77
CA LYS A 46 -16.70 2.09 -17.68
C LYS A 46 -16.02 1.24 -16.60
N VAL A 47 -15.33 1.89 -15.66
CA VAL A 47 -14.63 1.21 -14.56
C VAL A 47 -15.49 1.18 -13.31
N ARG A 48 -15.65 0.00 -12.71
CA ARG A 48 -16.27 -0.18 -11.38
C ARG A 48 -15.21 -0.69 -10.41
N VAL A 49 -14.87 0.14 -9.43
CA VAL A 49 -13.95 -0.25 -8.35
C VAL A 49 -14.72 -1.07 -7.32
N LEU A 50 -14.20 -2.25 -6.99
CA LEU A 50 -14.75 -3.11 -5.96
C LEU A 50 -14.25 -2.60 -4.60
N GLU A 51 -15.05 -1.74 -3.95
CA GLU A 51 -14.62 -1.02 -2.74
C GLU A 51 -14.39 -1.91 -1.52
N HIS A 52 -15.12 -3.04 -1.45
CA HIS A 52 -15.12 -3.91 -0.28
C HIS A 52 -14.73 -5.34 -0.61
N THR A 53 -13.96 -5.97 0.28
CA THR A 53 -13.76 -7.41 0.30
C THR A 53 -14.44 -8.01 1.53
N SER A 54 -14.85 -9.26 1.41
CA SER A 54 -15.53 -10.02 2.46
C SER A 54 -14.79 -11.32 2.72
N ARG A 55 -15.13 -11.97 3.84
CA ARG A 55 -14.67 -13.34 4.10
C ARG A 55 -15.04 -14.29 2.96
N THR A 56 -16.22 -14.14 2.35
CA THR A 56 -16.65 -14.96 1.21
C THR A 56 -15.73 -14.77 0.01
N SER A 57 -15.39 -13.54 -0.36
CA SER A 57 -14.45 -13.31 -1.47
C SER A 57 -13.03 -13.79 -1.14
N MET A 58 -12.60 -13.73 0.12
CA MET A 58 -11.33 -14.33 0.54
C MET A 58 -11.35 -15.86 0.45
N GLU A 59 -12.45 -16.52 0.81
CA GLU A 59 -12.64 -17.97 0.66
C GLU A 59 -12.66 -18.39 -0.82
N VAL A 60 -13.28 -17.59 -1.69
CA VAL A 60 -13.15 -17.75 -3.16
C VAL A 60 -11.69 -17.64 -3.59
N GLY A 61 -10.97 -16.63 -3.08
CA GLY A 61 -9.54 -16.49 -3.29
C GLY A 61 -8.76 -17.75 -2.92
N LEU A 62 -8.97 -18.29 -1.71
CA LEU A 62 -8.32 -19.52 -1.24
C LEU A 62 -8.65 -20.75 -2.11
N LYS A 63 -9.85 -20.80 -2.69
CA LYS A 63 -10.29 -21.91 -3.54
C LYS A 63 -9.63 -21.90 -4.93
N TYR A 64 -9.46 -20.72 -5.53
CA TYR A 64 -9.03 -20.59 -6.93
C TYR A 64 -7.59 -20.08 -7.10
N VAL A 65 -7.03 -19.45 -6.06
CA VAL A 65 -5.62 -19.07 -5.99
C VAL A 65 -4.88 -20.16 -5.23
N ASN A 66 -3.63 -20.46 -5.65
CA ASN A 66 -2.77 -21.37 -4.89
C ASN A 66 -2.64 -20.83 -3.45
N ASN A 67 -2.90 -21.67 -2.45
CA ASN A 67 -2.86 -21.35 -1.03
C ASN A 67 -1.47 -20.88 -0.54
N ASP A 68 -0.39 -21.19 -1.28
CA ASP A 68 0.96 -20.67 -1.02
C ASP A 68 1.21 -19.30 -1.67
N SER A 69 0.19 -18.67 -2.24
CA SER A 69 0.26 -17.29 -2.75
C SER A 69 0.20 -16.29 -1.60
N CYS A 70 0.78 -15.12 -1.81
CA CYS A 70 0.74 -14.07 -0.79
C CYS A 70 -0.70 -13.59 -0.57
N TYR A 71 -1.03 -13.26 0.68
CA TYR A 71 -2.36 -12.80 1.09
C TYR A 71 -3.00 -11.73 0.17
N PRO A 72 -2.27 -10.71 -0.33
CA PRO A 72 -2.84 -9.70 -1.24
C PRO A 72 -3.35 -10.31 -2.55
N ALA A 73 -2.71 -11.37 -3.06
CA ALA A 73 -3.16 -12.09 -4.25
C ALA A 73 -4.50 -12.77 -3.99
N ILE A 74 -4.66 -13.40 -2.84
CA ILE A 74 -5.90 -14.07 -2.41
C ILE A 74 -7.04 -13.06 -2.31
N VAL A 75 -6.79 -11.92 -1.66
CA VAL A 75 -7.79 -10.86 -1.51
C VAL A 75 -8.25 -10.31 -2.86
N VAL A 76 -7.31 -9.85 -3.69
CA VAL A 76 -7.63 -9.17 -4.95
C VAL A 76 -8.25 -10.13 -5.98
N ILE A 77 -7.65 -11.30 -6.18
CA ILE A 77 -8.15 -12.27 -7.16
C ILE A 77 -9.47 -12.87 -6.68
N GLY A 78 -9.59 -13.18 -5.39
CA GLY A 78 -10.82 -13.66 -4.79
C GLY A 78 -11.98 -12.68 -4.97
N GLN A 79 -11.74 -11.39 -4.71
CA GLN A 79 -12.72 -10.32 -4.94
C GLN A 79 -13.20 -10.24 -6.39
N LEU A 80 -12.28 -10.32 -7.36
CA LEU A 80 -12.62 -10.28 -8.78
C LEU A 80 -13.36 -11.54 -9.25
N LEU A 81 -12.98 -12.72 -8.77
CA LEU A 81 -13.65 -13.98 -9.12
C LEU A 81 -15.05 -14.08 -8.52
N ASP A 82 -15.23 -13.60 -7.29
CA ASP A 82 -16.51 -13.67 -6.59
C ASP A 82 -17.62 -12.93 -7.34
N GLU A 83 -17.30 -11.84 -8.03
CA GLU A 83 -18.27 -11.10 -8.86
C GLU A 83 -18.92 -11.97 -9.95
N PHE A 84 -18.16 -12.90 -10.54
CA PHE A 84 -18.69 -13.82 -11.55
C PHE A 84 -19.37 -15.03 -10.91
N ILE A 85 -18.75 -15.61 -9.87
CA ILE A 85 -19.30 -16.80 -9.18
C ILE A 85 -20.65 -16.50 -8.52
N SER A 86 -20.82 -15.30 -7.99
CA SER A 86 -22.07 -14.84 -7.38
C SER A 86 -23.10 -14.32 -8.38
N GLY A 87 -22.76 -14.24 -9.67
CA GLY A 87 -23.63 -13.74 -10.73
C GLY A 87 -23.87 -12.22 -10.70
N ARG A 88 -23.02 -11.45 -9.99
CA ARG A 88 -23.11 -9.98 -9.96
C ARG A 88 -22.54 -9.32 -11.22
N ALA A 89 -21.56 -9.96 -11.85
CA ALA A 89 -20.97 -9.53 -13.11
C ALA A 89 -21.33 -10.51 -14.24
N ASP A 90 -21.59 -9.96 -15.43
CA ASP A 90 -21.84 -10.73 -16.65
C ASP A 90 -20.49 -11.07 -17.32
N PRO A 91 -20.06 -12.34 -17.35
CA PRO A 91 -18.76 -12.73 -17.90
C PRO A 91 -18.62 -12.44 -19.39
N ASP A 92 -19.71 -12.27 -20.13
CA ASP A 92 -19.69 -11.98 -21.56
C ASP A 92 -19.71 -10.47 -21.85
N ARG A 93 -19.86 -9.62 -20.82
CA ARG A 93 -19.96 -8.15 -20.92
C ARG A 93 -19.04 -7.42 -19.94
N THR A 94 -18.11 -8.14 -19.32
CA THR A 94 -17.22 -7.61 -18.29
C THR A 94 -15.78 -8.06 -18.53
N ALA A 95 -14.85 -7.13 -18.34
CA ALA A 95 -13.43 -7.36 -18.23
C ALA A 95 -12.96 -7.06 -16.80
N VAL A 96 -11.76 -7.55 -16.46
CA VAL A 96 -11.15 -7.27 -15.15
C VAL A 96 -9.80 -6.59 -15.34
N GLY A 97 -9.55 -5.53 -14.57
CA GLY A 97 -8.30 -4.80 -14.49
C GLY A 97 -7.52 -5.19 -13.23
N ILE A 98 -6.23 -5.45 -13.38
CA ILE A 98 -5.34 -5.75 -12.26
C ILE A 98 -3.96 -5.13 -12.50
N THR A 99 -3.31 -4.63 -11.46
CA THR A 99 -1.95 -4.09 -11.58
C THR A 99 -0.92 -5.21 -11.67
N GLN A 100 0.13 -4.98 -12.45
CA GLN A 100 1.25 -5.88 -12.59
C GLN A 100 2.54 -5.05 -12.52
N THR A 101 3.27 -5.19 -11.43
CA THR A 101 4.44 -4.34 -11.14
C THR A 101 5.65 -4.67 -12.00
N GLY A 102 5.81 -5.93 -12.42
CA GLY A 102 7.00 -6.38 -13.17
C GLY A 102 8.26 -6.45 -12.32
N GLY A 103 8.13 -6.36 -10.99
CA GLY A 103 9.23 -6.49 -10.04
C GLY A 103 9.52 -7.94 -9.63
N MET A 104 10.38 -8.10 -8.63
CA MET A 104 10.85 -9.40 -8.16
C MET A 104 9.86 -10.13 -7.23
N CYS A 105 8.73 -9.52 -6.87
CA CYS A 105 7.72 -10.11 -6.00
C CYS A 105 6.61 -10.83 -6.79
N ARG A 106 5.71 -11.54 -6.07
CA ARG A 106 4.61 -12.30 -6.69
C ARG A 106 3.57 -11.44 -7.40
N ALA A 107 3.50 -10.12 -7.13
CA ALA A 107 2.60 -9.21 -7.83
C ALA A 107 2.77 -9.25 -9.36
N SER A 108 3.98 -9.56 -9.84
CA SER A 108 4.27 -9.76 -11.27
C SER A 108 3.49 -10.93 -11.90
N ASN A 109 2.97 -11.87 -11.09
CA ASN A 109 2.24 -13.04 -11.55
C ASN A 109 0.71 -12.94 -11.32
N TYR A 110 0.20 -11.84 -10.76
CA TYR A 110 -1.23 -11.75 -10.39
C TYR A 110 -2.16 -11.88 -11.59
N ALA A 111 -1.83 -11.28 -12.74
CA ALA A 111 -2.61 -11.41 -13.96
C ALA A 111 -2.69 -12.87 -14.44
N ALA A 112 -1.58 -13.62 -14.38
CA ALA A 112 -1.56 -15.03 -14.76
C ALA A 112 -2.36 -15.91 -13.79
N LEU A 113 -2.24 -15.65 -12.49
CA LEU A 113 -3.02 -16.33 -11.44
C LEU A 113 -4.51 -16.07 -11.60
N LEU A 114 -4.90 -14.82 -11.86
CA LEU A 114 -6.29 -14.43 -12.11
C LEU A 114 -6.86 -15.13 -13.34
N ARG A 115 -6.12 -15.18 -14.45
CA ARG A 115 -6.54 -15.92 -15.65
C ARG A 115 -6.75 -17.40 -15.36
N LYS A 116 -5.84 -18.02 -14.60
CA LYS A 116 -6.01 -19.41 -14.18
C LYS A 116 -7.28 -19.57 -13.33
N GLY A 117 -7.47 -18.71 -12.33
CA GLY A 117 -8.65 -18.73 -11.46
C GLY A 117 -9.96 -18.56 -12.24
N LEU A 118 -10.01 -17.64 -13.21
CA LEU A 118 -11.16 -17.43 -14.09
C LEU A 118 -11.48 -18.69 -14.90
N ARG A 119 -10.47 -19.34 -15.50
CA ARG A 119 -10.65 -20.60 -16.23
C ARG A 119 -11.19 -21.71 -15.33
N ASP A 120 -10.59 -21.88 -14.15
CA ASP A 120 -11.00 -22.90 -13.19
C ASP A 120 -12.41 -22.65 -12.64
N ALA A 121 -12.84 -21.38 -12.59
CA ALA A 121 -14.19 -20.96 -12.22
C ALA A 121 -15.21 -21.06 -13.38
N GLY A 122 -14.78 -21.41 -14.60
CA GLY A 122 -15.66 -21.56 -15.76
C GLY A 122 -15.84 -20.28 -16.60
N TYR A 123 -14.99 -19.27 -16.43
CA TYR A 123 -15.04 -17.96 -17.10
C TYR A 123 -13.79 -17.67 -17.96
N PRO A 124 -13.33 -18.58 -18.84
CA PRO A 124 -12.12 -18.39 -19.64
C PRO A 124 -12.19 -17.18 -20.60
N GLN A 125 -13.40 -16.74 -20.95
CA GLN A 125 -13.63 -15.67 -21.91
C GLN A 125 -13.43 -14.26 -21.35
N VAL A 126 -13.43 -14.09 -20.02
CA VAL A 126 -13.30 -12.79 -19.37
C VAL A 126 -11.92 -12.19 -19.66
N PRO A 127 -11.83 -11.01 -20.31
CA PRO A 127 -10.55 -10.37 -20.57
C PRO A 127 -9.88 -9.89 -19.28
N VAL A 128 -8.58 -10.16 -19.14
CA VAL A 128 -7.76 -9.66 -18.03
C VAL A 128 -6.81 -8.58 -18.55
N ILE A 129 -7.06 -7.34 -18.11
CA ILE A 129 -6.28 -6.14 -18.42
C ILE A 129 -5.20 -5.97 -17.35
N ALA A 130 -3.96 -6.37 -17.67
CA ALA A 130 -2.81 -6.18 -16.78
C ALA A 130 -2.23 -4.77 -16.94
N LEU A 131 -2.35 -3.93 -15.92
CA LEU A 131 -1.80 -2.58 -15.89
C LEU A 131 -0.34 -2.64 -15.44
N SER A 132 0.59 -2.49 -16.39
CA SER A 132 2.04 -2.49 -16.14
C SER A 132 2.72 -1.27 -16.76
N VAL A 133 3.65 -0.67 -16.03
CA VAL A 133 4.52 0.41 -16.54
C VAL A 133 5.50 -0.12 -17.60
N GLN A 134 5.79 -1.42 -17.59
CA GLN A 134 6.68 -2.07 -18.55
C GLN A 134 5.95 -2.52 -19.83
N GLY A 135 4.61 -2.44 -19.87
CA GLY A 135 3.83 -2.73 -21.08
C GLY A 135 3.92 -4.19 -21.52
N PHE A 136 3.83 -5.14 -20.58
CA PHE A 136 3.96 -6.57 -20.88
C PHE A 136 2.90 -7.12 -21.84
N GLU A 137 1.72 -6.51 -21.86
CA GLU A 137 0.57 -7.04 -22.58
C GLU A 137 -0.27 -5.93 -23.20
N ASP A 138 -0.62 -6.10 -24.47
CA ASP A 138 -1.48 -5.15 -25.18
C ASP A 138 -2.96 -5.45 -24.98
N ASN A 139 -3.75 -4.42 -24.66
CA ASN A 139 -5.20 -4.49 -24.60
C ASN A 139 -5.74 -3.30 -25.40
N PRO A 140 -6.05 -3.49 -26.70
CA PRO A 140 -6.41 -2.39 -27.61
C PRO A 140 -7.53 -1.50 -27.08
N GLY A 141 -8.57 -2.10 -26.48
CA GLY A 141 -9.69 -1.37 -25.89
C GLY A 141 -9.33 -0.54 -24.66
N PHE A 142 -8.18 -0.80 -24.01
CA PHE A 142 -7.73 -0.07 -22.83
C PHE A 142 -6.67 0.97 -23.22
N ARG A 143 -7.13 2.17 -23.62
CA ARG A 143 -6.25 3.27 -24.03
C ARG A 143 -6.49 4.53 -23.20
N LEU A 144 -5.42 5.01 -22.58
CA LEU A 144 -5.41 6.29 -21.87
C LEU A 144 -4.54 7.29 -22.63
N GLY A 145 -5.14 8.41 -23.03
CA GLY A 145 -4.40 9.53 -23.61
C GLY A 145 -3.46 10.22 -22.60
N VAL A 146 -2.47 10.98 -23.09
CA VAL A 146 -1.50 11.72 -22.27
C VAL A 146 -2.18 12.67 -21.27
N THR A 147 -3.30 13.27 -21.65
CA THR A 147 -4.12 14.14 -20.78
C THR A 147 -4.69 13.38 -19.58
N HIS A 148 -5.12 12.12 -19.78
CA HIS A 148 -5.61 11.26 -18.70
C HIS A 148 -4.48 10.87 -17.75
N ILE A 149 -3.30 10.51 -18.29
CA ILE A 149 -2.12 10.19 -17.47
C ILE A 149 -1.69 11.41 -16.64
N HIS A 150 -1.64 12.60 -17.26
CA HIS A 150 -1.37 13.86 -16.57
C HIS A 150 -2.32 14.11 -15.40
N LYS A 151 -3.62 13.90 -15.63
CA LYS A 151 -4.67 14.04 -14.60
C LYS A 151 -4.58 12.96 -13.53
N ALA A 152 -4.23 11.72 -13.88
CA ALA A 152 -4.06 10.63 -12.92
C ALA A 152 -2.93 10.93 -11.94
N ILE A 153 -1.79 11.43 -12.41
CA ILE A 153 -0.67 11.86 -11.53
C ILE A 153 -1.13 12.98 -10.58
N GLN A 154 -1.88 13.97 -11.09
CA GLN A 154 -2.47 15.02 -10.25
C GLN A 154 -3.44 14.46 -9.20
N ALA A 155 -4.24 13.45 -9.57
CA ALA A 155 -5.14 12.75 -8.66
C ALA A 155 -4.37 12.09 -7.52
N PHE A 156 -3.26 11.41 -7.84
CA PHE A 156 -2.45 10.75 -6.83
C PHE A 156 -1.85 11.74 -5.83
N VAL A 157 -1.27 12.84 -6.32
CA VAL A 157 -0.69 13.88 -5.46
C VAL A 157 -1.74 14.55 -4.57
N ILE A 158 -2.93 14.85 -5.11
CA ILE A 158 -4.03 15.41 -4.31
C ILE A 158 -4.53 14.38 -3.29
N GLY A 159 -4.64 13.11 -3.67
CA GLY A 159 -5.05 12.02 -2.80
C GLY A 159 -4.09 11.82 -1.63
N ASP A 160 -2.78 11.84 -1.87
CA ASP A 160 -1.76 11.80 -0.82
C ASP A 160 -1.90 12.98 0.13
N ALA A 161 -2.04 14.21 -0.40
CA ALA A 161 -2.20 15.39 0.43
C ALA A 161 -3.46 15.32 1.30
N ILE A 162 -4.61 14.91 0.73
CA ILE A 162 -5.87 14.76 1.48
C ILE A 162 -5.73 13.67 2.54
N GLN A 163 -5.11 12.53 2.24
CA GLN A 163 -4.90 11.46 3.20
C GLN A 163 -4.06 11.94 4.39
N SER A 164 -2.90 12.54 4.14
CA SER A 164 -2.02 13.04 5.19
C SER A 164 -2.69 14.12 6.04
N MET A 165 -3.41 15.06 5.41
CA MET A 165 -4.15 16.10 6.14
C MET A 165 -5.30 15.51 6.97
N LEU A 166 -6.06 14.56 6.42
CA LEU A 166 -7.19 13.94 7.10
C LEU A 166 -6.74 13.19 8.35
N LEU A 167 -5.72 12.34 8.23
CA LEU A 167 -5.14 11.60 9.35
C LEU A 167 -4.57 12.55 10.43
N ARG A 168 -4.00 13.69 10.00
CA ARG A 168 -3.46 14.71 10.91
C ARG A 168 -4.54 15.45 11.70
N VAL A 169 -5.71 15.73 11.11
CA VAL A 169 -6.74 16.57 11.74
C VAL A 169 -7.85 15.78 12.42
N ARG A 170 -8.26 14.64 11.86
CA ARG A 170 -9.42 13.85 12.32
C ARG A 170 -9.34 13.45 13.80
N PRO A 171 -8.19 12.99 14.35
CA PRO A 171 -8.09 12.65 15.77
C PRO A 171 -8.31 13.83 16.73
N TYR A 172 -8.27 15.07 16.21
CA TYR A 172 -8.31 16.32 16.96
C TYR A 172 -9.51 17.20 16.62
N GLU A 173 -10.44 16.76 15.78
CA GLU A 173 -11.58 17.57 15.38
C GLU A 173 -12.38 18.07 16.60
N ALA A 174 -12.76 19.36 16.58
CA ALA A 174 -13.54 19.98 17.66
C ALA A 174 -14.98 19.45 17.69
N THR A 175 -15.56 19.25 16.50
CA THR A 175 -16.89 18.66 16.32
C THR A 175 -16.72 17.28 15.67
N PRO A 176 -17.21 16.20 16.29
CA PRO A 176 -17.16 14.86 15.71
C PRO A 176 -17.74 14.81 14.29
N GLY A 177 -17.03 14.20 13.35
CA GLY A 177 -17.39 14.05 11.94
C GLY A 177 -16.98 15.21 11.02
N SER A 178 -16.56 16.36 11.56
CA SER A 178 -16.26 17.55 10.76
C SER A 178 -15.09 17.38 9.79
N ALA A 179 -14.07 16.59 10.15
CA ALA A 179 -12.96 16.28 9.24
C ALA A 179 -13.44 15.43 8.05
N MET A 180 -14.35 14.49 8.28
CA MET A 180 -14.91 13.62 7.23
C MET A 180 -15.91 14.37 6.34
N ASP A 181 -16.69 15.31 6.88
CA ASP A 181 -17.53 16.20 6.09
C ASP A 181 -16.71 17.10 5.16
N LEU A 182 -15.61 17.65 5.69
CA LEU A 182 -14.66 18.42 4.91
C LEU A 182 -14.03 17.56 3.80
N TYR A 183 -13.60 16.35 4.13
CA TYR A 183 -13.11 15.38 3.14
C TYR A 183 -14.15 15.12 2.04
N ARG A 184 -15.40 14.80 2.38
CA ARG A 184 -16.47 14.55 1.39
C ARG A 184 -16.71 15.74 0.46
N THR A 185 -16.63 16.95 1.01
CA THR A 185 -16.73 18.19 0.22
C THR A 185 -15.59 18.29 -0.79
N TRP A 186 -14.36 18.06 -0.35
CA TRP A 186 -13.18 18.12 -1.21
C TRP A 186 -13.08 16.96 -2.20
N ASP A 187 -13.54 15.77 -1.82
CA ASP A 187 -13.71 14.62 -2.73
C ASP A 187 -14.57 15.02 -3.94
N GLY A 188 -15.73 15.63 -3.71
CA GLY A 188 -16.60 16.15 -4.76
C GLY A 188 -15.92 17.22 -5.64
N TYR A 189 -15.24 18.20 -5.03
CA TYR A 189 -14.55 19.26 -5.78
C TYR A 189 -13.40 18.73 -6.62
N VAL A 190 -12.64 17.74 -6.12
CA VAL A 190 -11.54 17.13 -6.86
C VAL A 190 -12.07 16.29 -8.02
N GLN A 191 -13.17 15.56 -7.83
CA GLN A 191 -13.82 14.81 -8.92
C GLN A 191 -14.40 15.74 -10.00
N GLU A 192 -15.01 16.87 -9.64
CA GLU A 192 -15.47 17.88 -10.61
C GLU A 192 -14.29 18.48 -11.38
N TRP A 193 -13.19 18.78 -10.68
CA TRP A 193 -12.00 19.38 -11.26
C TRP A 193 -11.21 18.42 -12.15
N ILE A 194 -11.13 17.14 -11.78
CA ILE A 194 -10.35 16.18 -12.55
C ILE A 194 -10.99 15.92 -13.91
N THR A 195 -12.33 15.90 -13.95
CA THR A 195 -13.13 15.65 -15.15
C THR A 195 -13.28 16.88 -16.05
N SER A 196 -13.49 18.07 -15.47
CA SER A 196 -13.83 19.28 -16.24
C SER A 196 -12.79 20.40 -16.18
N GLY A 197 -11.84 20.33 -15.24
CA GLY A 197 -10.96 21.45 -14.91
C GLY A 197 -11.66 22.64 -14.24
N ARG A 198 -12.91 22.46 -13.80
CA ARG A 198 -13.75 23.47 -13.16
C ARG A 198 -14.24 22.97 -11.80
N VAL A 199 -14.51 23.92 -10.91
CA VAL A 199 -15.20 23.71 -9.64
C VAL A 199 -16.17 24.86 -9.46
N ALA A 200 -17.47 24.60 -9.52
CA ALA A 200 -18.51 25.62 -9.41
C ALA A 200 -18.34 26.46 -8.13
N ALA A 201 -18.11 25.78 -7.00
CA ALA A 201 -17.92 26.40 -5.69
C ALA A 201 -16.67 27.32 -5.60
N LEU A 202 -15.71 27.17 -6.51
CA LEU A 202 -14.47 27.97 -6.54
C LEU A 202 -14.42 28.97 -7.71
N GLY A 203 -15.59 29.27 -8.30
CA GLY A 203 -15.74 30.28 -9.35
C GLY A 203 -15.48 29.76 -10.77
N GLY A 204 -15.68 28.47 -11.03
CA GLY A 204 -15.55 27.89 -12.37
C GLY A 204 -14.15 27.33 -12.63
N ARG A 205 -13.42 27.83 -13.62
CA ARG A 205 -12.13 27.22 -14.03
C ARG A 205 -11.07 27.39 -12.92
N VAL A 206 -10.48 26.28 -12.48
CA VAL A 206 -9.49 26.26 -11.40
C VAL A 206 -8.19 25.63 -11.89
N SER A 207 -7.04 26.24 -11.57
CA SER A 207 -5.73 25.66 -11.86
C SER A 207 -5.34 24.61 -10.82
N TYR A 208 -4.47 23.66 -11.19
CA TYR A 208 -3.97 22.62 -10.29
C TYR A 208 -3.38 23.19 -8.98
N GLY A 209 -2.58 24.26 -9.07
CA GLY A 209 -2.04 24.91 -7.88
C GLY A 209 -3.09 25.64 -7.02
N LYS A 210 -4.18 26.15 -7.63
CA LYS A 210 -5.26 26.81 -6.89
C LYS A 210 -6.12 25.78 -6.13
N ILE A 211 -6.50 24.68 -6.77
CA ILE A 211 -7.31 23.65 -6.08
C ILE A 211 -6.58 23.07 -4.87
N ILE A 212 -5.28 22.77 -4.99
CA ILE A 212 -4.45 22.32 -3.86
C ILE A 212 -4.42 23.36 -2.76
N ARG A 213 -4.13 24.63 -3.10
CA ARG A 213 -4.02 25.69 -2.09
C ARG A 213 -5.32 25.89 -1.32
N GLU A 214 -6.45 25.91 -2.01
CA GLU A 214 -7.76 26.05 -1.35
C GLU A 214 -8.09 24.81 -0.49
N CYS A 215 -7.72 23.60 -0.95
CA CYS A 215 -7.88 22.37 -0.18
C CYS A 215 -7.09 22.43 1.13
N VAL A 216 -5.79 22.71 1.02
CA VAL A 216 -4.91 22.83 2.19
C VAL A 216 -5.39 23.92 3.14
N ARG A 217 -5.79 25.09 2.61
CA ARG A 217 -6.33 26.18 3.43
C ARG A 217 -7.58 25.76 4.21
N ALA A 218 -8.46 24.97 3.61
CA ALA A 218 -9.68 24.51 4.27
C ALA A 218 -9.38 23.52 5.40
N PHE A 219 -8.45 22.57 5.19
CA PHE A 219 -7.99 21.64 6.24
C PHE A 219 -7.17 22.34 7.33
N ASP A 220 -6.39 23.36 6.97
CA ASP A 220 -5.63 24.18 7.91
C ASP A 220 -6.56 24.98 8.83
N ALA A 221 -7.65 25.52 8.27
CA ALA A 221 -8.68 26.25 9.01
C ALA A 221 -9.67 25.38 9.78
N LEU A 222 -9.63 24.04 9.66
CA LEU A 222 -10.54 23.15 10.38
C LEU A 222 -10.35 23.32 11.90
N PRO A 223 -11.41 23.64 12.67
CA PRO A 223 -11.33 23.79 14.12
C PRO A 223 -10.92 22.49 14.81
N LEU A 224 -9.86 22.56 15.62
CA LEU A 224 -9.36 21.44 16.40
C LEU A 224 -9.51 21.72 17.90
N ARG A 225 -9.58 20.65 18.69
CA ARG A 225 -9.48 20.71 20.14
C ARG A 225 -8.08 21.16 20.54
N ASP A 226 -8.01 22.02 21.55
CA ASP A 226 -6.75 22.42 22.16
C ASP A 226 -6.27 21.34 23.14
N ILE A 227 -5.63 20.32 22.59
CA ILE A 227 -5.06 19.19 23.35
C ILE A 227 -3.64 18.91 22.84
N PRO A 228 -2.77 18.31 23.69
CA PRO A 228 -1.46 17.86 23.25
C PRO A 228 -1.56 16.90 22.05
N ARG A 229 -0.52 16.91 21.20
CA ARG A 229 -0.43 15.95 20.09
C ARG A 229 -0.43 14.53 20.66
N LYS A 230 -1.35 13.71 20.18
CA LYS A 230 -1.47 12.29 20.50
C LYS A 230 -0.23 11.54 20.02
N PRO A 231 0.12 10.40 20.64
CA PRO A 231 1.17 9.53 20.11
C PRO A 231 0.89 9.17 18.66
N ARG A 232 1.90 9.36 17.81
CA ARG A 232 1.82 9.02 16.38
C ARG A 232 2.18 7.57 16.16
N VAL A 233 1.44 6.94 15.25
CA VAL A 233 1.59 5.54 14.89
C VAL A 233 1.58 5.40 13.37
N GLY A 234 2.74 4.99 12.83
CA GLY A 234 2.93 4.78 11.41
C GLY A 234 2.40 3.42 10.98
N LEU A 235 1.68 3.36 9.87
CA LEU A 235 1.32 2.12 9.20
C LEU A 235 2.13 1.99 7.92
N VAL A 236 3.06 1.04 7.91
CA VAL A 236 3.95 0.71 6.78
C VAL A 236 3.79 -0.75 6.41
N GLY A 237 4.41 -1.21 5.33
CA GLY A 237 4.42 -2.63 4.95
C GLY A 237 4.10 -2.83 3.48
N GLU A 238 3.40 -3.92 3.17
CA GLU A 238 3.03 -4.23 1.78
C GLU A 238 1.96 -3.26 1.28
N ILE A 239 2.11 -2.77 0.05
CA ILE A 239 1.30 -1.68 -0.50
C ILE A 239 -0.21 -1.90 -0.41
N LEU A 240 -0.74 -3.08 -0.76
CA LEU A 240 -2.18 -3.32 -0.69
C LEU A 240 -2.65 -3.32 0.77
N VAL A 241 -1.99 -4.10 1.64
CA VAL A 241 -2.42 -4.23 3.04
C VAL A 241 -2.24 -2.92 3.80
N LYS A 242 -1.27 -2.08 3.43
CA LYS A 242 -1.10 -0.75 4.03
C LYS A 242 -2.31 0.16 3.79
N PHE A 243 -2.89 0.14 2.59
CA PHE A 243 -3.93 1.10 2.18
C PHE A 243 -5.36 0.56 2.18
N HIS A 244 -5.57 -0.73 1.95
CA HIS A 244 -6.90 -1.33 1.84
C HIS A 244 -7.48 -1.65 3.23
N PRO A 245 -8.55 -0.96 3.68
CA PRO A 245 -9.08 -1.12 5.04
C PRO A 245 -9.50 -2.55 5.37
N ASP A 246 -10.28 -3.18 4.49
CA ASP A 246 -10.74 -4.55 4.75
C ASP A 246 -9.60 -5.58 4.70
N ALA A 247 -8.51 -5.31 3.98
CA ALA A 247 -7.36 -6.23 3.95
C ALA A 247 -6.55 -6.19 5.25
N ASN A 248 -6.59 -5.06 5.97
CA ASN A 248 -5.84 -4.84 7.21
C ASN A 248 -6.72 -4.74 8.46
N ASN A 249 -7.98 -5.18 8.37
CA ASN A 249 -8.95 -5.11 9.46
C ASN A 249 -9.07 -3.71 10.07
N HIS A 250 -9.10 -2.70 9.20
CA HIS A 250 -9.30 -1.30 9.56
C HIS A 250 -8.25 -0.78 10.56
N ALA A 251 -6.97 -1.11 10.34
CA ALA A 251 -5.88 -0.78 11.26
C ALA A 251 -5.83 0.71 11.64
N VAL A 252 -6.12 1.62 10.70
CA VAL A 252 -6.19 3.06 10.96
C VAL A 252 -7.29 3.42 11.96
N ASP A 253 -8.48 2.83 11.81
CA ASP A 253 -9.61 3.09 12.71
C ASP A 253 -9.30 2.58 14.12
N VAL A 254 -8.61 1.45 14.23
CA VAL A 254 -8.12 0.90 15.51
C VAL A 254 -7.13 1.85 16.17
N ILE A 255 -6.14 2.35 15.43
CA ILE A 255 -5.14 3.31 15.94
C ILE A 255 -5.83 4.55 16.51
N GLU A 256 -6.78 5.13 15.77
CA GLU A 256 -7.46 6.35 16.20
C GLU A 256 -8.43 6.12 17.36
N ALA A 257 -9.10 4.96 17.39
CA ALA A 257 -10.00 4.57 18.47
C ALA A 257 -9.27 4.39 19.81
N GLU A 258 -8.02 3.91 19.78
CA GLU A 258 -7.15 3.81 20.96
C GLU A 258 -6.49 5.16 21.32
N GLY A 259 -6.88 6.26 20.67
CA GLY A 259 -6.46 7.61 21.05
C GLY A 259 -5.14 8.07 20.43
N CYS A 260 -4.65 7.41 19.39
CA CYS A 260 -3.44 7.78 18.66
C CYS A 260 -3.72 8.60 17.39
N GLU A 261 -2.66 9.18 16.82
CA GLU A 261 -2.66 9.81 15.49
C GLU A 261 -2.06 8.80 14.48
N ALA A 262 -2.86 8.31 13.54
CA ALA A 262 -2.36 7.42 12.50
C ALA A 262 -1.57 8.19 11.43
N GLU A 263 -0.57 7.55 10.83
CA GLU A 263 0.22 8.14 9.75
C GLU A 263 0.55 7.09 8.70
N LEU A 264 0.29 7.43 7.43
CA LEU A 264 0.58 6.58 6.29
C LEU A 264 1.53 7.32 5.34
N PRO A 265 2.56 6.66 4.77
CA PRO A 265 3.32 7.23 3.68
C PRO A 265 2.46 7.29 2.41
N GLY A 266 2.59 8.36 1.62
CA GLY A 266 1.85 8.54 0.37
C GLY A 266 2.17 7.51 -0.73
N LEU A 267 1.23 7.32 -1.66
CA LEU A 267 1.41 6.45 -2.83
C LEU A 267 2.43 7.00 -3.82
N MET A 268 2.59 8.32 -3.93
CA MET A 268 3.56 8.93 -4.84
C MET A 268 5.00 8.54 -4.53
N GLN A 269 5.32 8.36 -3.25
CA GLN A 269 6.66 7.94 -2.82
C GLN A 269 6.99 6.50 -3.25
N PHE A 270 5.98 5.62 -3.34
CA PHE A 270 6.16 4.29 -3.94
C PHE A 270 6.56 4.39 -5.42
N PHE A 271 5.97 5.33 -6.18
CA PHE A 271 6.39 5.56 -7.57
C PHE A 271 7.79 6.17 -7.66
N HIS A 272 8.20 7.01 -6.71
CA HIS A 272 9.57 7.53 -6.66
C HIS A 272 10.59 6.42 -6.45
N ASN A 273 10.33 5.48 -5.54
CA ASN A 273 11.19 4.32 -5.30
C ASN A 273 11.48 3.57 -6.61
N SER A 274 10.45 3.21 -7.37
CA SER A 274 10.60 2.48 -8.65
C SER A 274 11.47 3.20 -9.69
N VAL A 275 11.61 4.53 -9.57
CA VAL A 275 12.37 5.37 -10.49
C VAL A 275 13.80 5.63 -9.97
N ALA A 276 13.98 5.68 -8.64
CA ALA A 276 15.23 6.02 -7.99
C ALA A 276 16.29 4.90 -8.04
N THR A 277 15.87 3.63 -8.20
CA THR A 277 16.79 2.47 -8.26
C THR A 277 17.49 2.29 -9.61
N ALA A 278 16.96 2.89 -10.68
CA ALA A 278 17.43 2.65 -12.06
C ALA A 278 18.91 3.01 -12.30
N ALA A 279 19.45 3.98 -11.56
CA ALA A 279 20.87 4.32 -11.64
C ALA A 279 21.76 3.24 -11.02
N TRP A 280 21.34 2.72 -9.86
CA TRP A 280 22.02 1.67 -9.11
C TRP A 280 22.03 0.35 -9.89
N ASP A 281 20.91 -0.01 -10.51
CA ASP A 281 20.76 -1.24 -11.31
C ASP A 281 21.76 -1.31 -12.46
N LYS A 282 22.00 -0.18 -13.13
CA LYS A 282 23.03 -0.14 -14.17
C LYS A 282 24.42 -0.34 -13.59
N GLU A 283 24.76 0.40 -12.53
CA GLU A 283 26.11 0.40 -11.97
C GLU A 283 26.48 -0.93 -11.33
N ASN A 284 25.52 -1.62 -10.70
CA ASN A 284 25.76 -2.81 -9.89
C ASN A 284 25.27 -4.11 -10.53
N LEU A 285 24.20 -4.07 -11.34
CA LEU A 285 23.64 -5.26 -12.00
C LEU A 285 23.93 -5.31 -13.50
N GLY A 286 24.54 -4.27 -14.07
CA GLY A 286 24.83 -4.21 -15.51
C GLY A 286 23.57 -4.18 -16.37
N ILE A 287 22.41 -3.80 -15.81
CA ILE A 287 21.16 -3.69 -16.57
C ILE A 287 21.25 -2.45 -17.47
N GLU A 288 21.53 -2.69 -18.75
CA GLU A 288 21.66 -1.65 -19.76
C GLU A 288 20.30 -1.26 -20.34
N GLY A 289 20.12 0.04 -20.66
CA GLY A 289 18.89 0.51 -21.32
C GLY A 289 18.72 2.03 -21.30
N LYS A 290 17.77 2.52 -22.10
CA LYS A 290 17.40 3.95 -22.13
C LYS A 290 16.76 4.42 -20.81
N GLN A 291 16.32 3.48 -19.97
CA GLN A 291 15.69 3.75 -18.69
C GLN A 291 16.56 4.61 -17.77
N ARG A 292 17.90 4.42 -17.74
CA ARG A 292 18.83 5.27 -16.96
C ARG A 292 18.66 6.77 -17.22
N TYR A 293 18.39 7.16 -18.47
CA TYR A 293 18.28 8.57 -18.84
C TYR A 293 16.85 9.09 -18.66
N ILE A 294 15.86 8.22 -18.81
CA ILE A 294 14.44 8.56 -18.71
C ILE A 294 14.00 8.65 -17.24
N MET A 295 14.43 7.72 -16.38
CA MET A 295 13.98 7.64 -14.99
C MET A 295 14.29 8.90 -14.17
N PRO A 296 15.49 9.49 -14.20
CA PRO A 296 15.73 10.77 -13.51
C PRO A 296 14.82 11.91 -14.00
N ILE A 297 14.47 11.93 -15.29
CA ILE A 297 13.54 12.93 -15.85
C ILE A 297 12.11 12.67 -15.33
N VAL A 298 11.70 11.40 -15.26
CA VAL A 298 10.41 11.01 -14.66
C VAL A 298 10.36 11.43 -13.20
N LEU A 299 11.39 11.14 -12.40
CA LEU A 299 11.46 11.55 -11.00
C LEU A 299 11.38 13.07 -10.84
N TRP A 300 12.14 13.81 -11.66
CA TRP A 300 12.08 15.27 -11.69
C TRP A 300 10.66 15.78 -12.03
N ALA A 301 9.98 15.13 -12.97
CA ALA A 301 8.62 15.48 -13.37
C ALA A 301 7.62 15.19 -12.23
N LEU A 302 7.68 14.02 -11.59
CA LEU A 302 6.82 13.67 -10.45
C LEU A 302 6.97 14.68 -9.31
N LYS A 303 8.21 14.99 -8.92
CA LYS A 303 8.52 16.06 -7.95
C LYS A 303 7.95 17.43 -8.34
N LYS A 304 7.87 17.73 -9.64
CA LYS A 304 7.27 18.98 -10.13
C LYS A 304 5.76 19.02 -9.84
N TYR A 305 5.06 17.90 -9.93
CA TYR A 305 3.64 17.81 -9.58
C TYR A 305 3.39 17.99 -8.09
N GLU A 306 4.35 17.65 -7.23
CA GLU A 306 4.22 17.79 -5.77
C GLU A 306 4.55 19.19 -5.25
N LYS A 307 5.32 20.00 -6.02
CA LYS A 307 5.68 21.37 -5.60
C LYS A 307 4.51 22.24 -5.11
N PRO A 308 3.31 22.21 -5.73
CA PRO A 308 2.18 22.97 -5.22
C PRO A 308 1.74 22.52 -3.81
N VAL A 309 1.77 21.21 -3.51
CA VAL A 309 1.49 20.67 -2.17
C VAL A 309 2.56 21.15 -1.19
N HIS A 310 3.84 21.02 -1.53
CA HIS A 310 4.94 21.45 -0.66
C HIS A 310 4.85 22.94 -0.30
N ARG A 311 4.52 23.78 -1.29
CA ARG A 311 4.31 25.22 -1.07
C ARG A 311 3.09 25.51 -0.20
N ALA A 312 2.01 24.75 -0.37
CA ALA A 312 0.80 24.92 0.43
C ALA A 312 1.02 24.45 1.88
N PHE A 313 1.67 23.31 2.09
CA PHE A 313 2.02 22.80 3.42
C PHE A 313 2.99 23.74 4.16
N ALA A 314 4.00 24.29 3.47
CA ALA A 314 4.90 25.28 4.05
C ALA A 314 4.17 26.54 4.57
N ALA A 315 2.98 26.86 4.06
CA ALA A 315 2.17 27.98 4.53
C ALA A 315 1.30 27.66 5.76
N THR A 316 1.30 26.41 6.26
CA THR A 316 0.48 25.96 7.40
C THR A 316 1.21 25.99 8.74
N ASN A 317 2.34 26.71 8.81
CA ASN A 317 3.13 26.90 10.04
C ASN A 317 3.45 25.58 10.78
N GLY A 318 3.75 24.52 10.03
CA GLY A 318 4.12 23.21 10.58
C GLY A 318 2.93 22.31 10.97
N LYS A 319 1.68 22.70 10.68
CA LYS A 319 0.51 21.82 10.89
C LYS A 319 0.58 20.58 10.00
N PHE A 320 0.94 20.77 8.73
CA PHE A 320 1.16 19.70 7.75
C PHE A 320 2.62 19.70 7.28
N GLU A 321 3.15 18.51 7.03
CA GLU A 321 4.53 18.28 6.60
C GLU A 321 4.53 17.49 5.30
N ALA A 322 5.41 17.87 4.37
CA ALA A 322 5.58 17.16 3.11
C ALA A 322 6.55 15.99 3.32
N HIS A 323 6.35 14.91 2.58
CA HIS A 323 7.26 13.76 2.66
C HIS A 323 8.68 14.17 2.27
N ARG A 324 9.65 13.52 2.91
CA ARG A 324 11.07 13.71 2.62
C ARG A 324 11.39 13.29 1.17
N PRO A 325 12.27 14.02 0.45
CA PRO A 325 12.73 13.60 -0.86
C PRO A 325 13.33 12.18 -0.84
N ILE A 326 13.03 11.40 -1.87
CA ILE A 326 13.46 10.00 -1.97
C ILE A 326 14.99 9.82 -1.89
N GLU A 327 15.78 10.78 -2.36
CA GLU A 327 17.24 10.72 -2.30
C GLU A 327 17.76 10.83 -0.88
N GLU A 328 17.16 11.69 -0.05
CA GLU A 328 17.50 11.77 1.37
C GLU A 328 17.05 10.50 2.11
N MET A 329 15.93 9.91 1.73
CA MET A 329 15.49 8.62 2.26
C MET A 329 16.51 7.51 1.94
N ILE A 330 17.05 7.48 0.70
CA ILE A 330 18.10 6.54 0.29
C ILE A 330 19.33 6.68 1.18
N GLU A 331 19.86 7.90 1.31
CA GLU A 331 21.09 8.16 2.07
C GLU A 331 20.99 7.69 3.52
N ARG A 332 19.82 7.88 4.13
CA ARG A 332 19.60 7.61 5.55
C ARG A 332 19.33 6.15 5.88
N SER A 333 18.96 5.33 4.89
CA SER A 333 18.71 3.90 5.08
C SER A 333 19.91 3.00 4.74
N GLN A 334 20.98 3.51 4.11
CA GLN A 334 22.04 2.68 3.53
C GLN A 334 22.82 1.80 4.52
N ASP A 335 22.93 2.22 5.77
CA ASP A 335 23.56 1.47 6.87
C ASP A 335 22.66 0.36 7.44
N ILE A 336 21.36 0.40 7.16
CA ILE A 336 20.38 -0.63 7.56
C ILE A 336 20.03 -1.51 6.35
N ALA A 337 19.39 -0.94 5.34
CA ALA A 337 18.99 -1.60 4.11
C ALA A 337 19.57 -0.84 2.91
N ARG A 338 20.61 -1.45 2.31
CA ARG A 338 21.25 -0.91 1.10
C ARG A 338 20.31 -0.91 -0.10
N LEU A 339 20.55 0.01 -1.03
CA LEU A 339 19.73 0.22 -2.23
C LEU A 339 19.58 -1.02 -3.13
N GLY A 340 20.48 -1.99 -3.04
CA GLY A 340 20.38 -3.27 -3.77
C GLY A 340 19.29 -4.22 -3.26
N ASN A 341 18.74 -3.98 -2.07
CA ASN A 341 17.58 -4.72 -1.59
C ASN A 341 16.33 -4.17 -2.28
N GLN A 342 15.96 -4.68 -3.46
CA GLN A 342 14.87 -4.10 -4.26
C GLN A 342 13.67 -5.03 -4.45
N ALA A 343 13.71 -6.25 -3.90
CA ALA A 343 12.56 -7.14 -3.98
C ALA A 343 11.38 -6.57 -3.17
N GLY A 344 10.18 -6.58 -3.76
CA GLY A 344 8.98 -5.96 -3.16
C GLY A 344 9.17 -4.45 -2.98
N GLU A 345 8.86 -3.94 -1.78
CA GLU A 345 9.17 -2.58 -1.37
C GLU A 345 10.67 -2.42 -1.06
N GLY A 346 11.38 -3.50 -0.72
CA GLY A 346 12.84 -3.50 -0.55
C GLY A 346 13.33 -2.46 0.46
N TRP A 347 14.43 -1.80 0.14
CA TRP A 347 15.09 -0.75 0.93
C TRP A 347 14.13 0.39 1.28
N TYR A 348 13.15 0.67 0.43
CA TYR A 348 12.22 1.77 0.60
C TYR A 348 11.32 1.57 1.82
N LEU A 349 10.89 0.33 2.13
CA LEU A 349 10.13 0.04 3.34
C LEU A 349 10.93 0.39 4.62
N THR A 350 12.21 0.05 4.64
CA THR A 350 13.10 0.44 5.75
C THR A 350 13.28 1.95 5.80
N ALA A 351 13.42 2.60 4.65
CA ALA A 351 13.57 4.05 4.58
C ALA A 351 12.31 4.78 5.05
N GLU A 352 11.11 4.28 4.76
CA GLU A 352 9.84 4.78 5.31
C GLU A 352 9.84 4.72 6.84
N MET A 353 10.30 3.60 7.43
CA MET A 353 10.39 3.46 8.89
C MET A 353 11.40 4.45 9.49
N VAL A 354 12.58 4.60 8.89
CA VAL A 354 13.60 5.57 9.31
C VAL A 354 13.03 6.99 9.26
N ASP A 355 12.36 7.35 8.17
CA ASP A 355 11.77 8.67 7.97
C ASP A 355 10.70 8.98 9.02
N MET A 356 9.81 8.03 9.30
CA MET A 356 8.77 8.16 10.33
C MET A 356 9.38 8.36 11.72
N ILE A 357 10.37 7.55 12.10
CA ILE A 357 11.01 7.66 13.43
C ILE A 357 11.63 9.03 13.62
N GLU A 358 12.33 9.53 12.61
CA GLU A 358 13.05 10.81 12.67
C GLU A 358 12.13 12.03 12.64
N HIS A 359 10.95 11.91 12.02
CA HIS A 359 9.91 12.95 12.08
C HIS A 359 9.01 12.84 13.31
N GLY A 360 9.35 12.00 14.30
CA GLY A 360 8.62 11.91 15.57
C GLY A 360 7.41 10.97 15.54
N CYS A 361 7.42 9.97 14.67
CA CYS A 361 6.49 8.84 14.65
C CYS A 361 7.25 7.52 14.93
N PRO A 362 7.77 7.31 16.16
CA PRO A 362 8.60 6.14 16.48
C PRO A 362 7.79 4.86 16.70
N ASN A 363 6.46 4.94 16.84
CA ASN A 363 5.61 3.76 16.94
C ASN A 363 5.20 3.34 15.52
N ILE A 364 5.54 2.12 15.12
CA ILE A 364 5.31 1.65 13.74
C ILE A 364 4.67 0.27 13.75
N ILE A 365 3.57 0.15 13.02
CA ILE A 365 2.94 -1.11 12.65
C ILE A 365 3.40 -1.45 11.24
N CYS A 366 4.16 -2.53 11.11
CA CYS A 366 4.47 -3.13 9.82
C CYS A 366 3.37 -4.14 9.46
N ALA A 367 2.48 -3.75 8.55
CA ALA A 367 1.46 -4.61 7.97
C ALA A 367 2.10 -5.62 7.03
N GLN A 368 2.21 -6.86 7.51
CA GLN A 368 2.93 -7.93 6.84
C GLN A 368 1.92 -8.97 6.35
N PRO A 369 1.77 -9.15 5.04
CA PRO A 369 0.95 -10.25 4.53
C PRO A 369 1.67 -11.58 4.67
N PHE A 370 0.92 -12.65 4.93
CA PHE A 370 1.45 -14.01 4.83
C PHE A 370 2.00 -14.31 3.43
N ALA A 371 3.09 -15.08 3.39
CA ALA A 371 3.86 -15.41 2.20
C ALA A 371 4.40 -14.20 1.40
N CYS A 372 4.42 -13.00 1.99
CA CYS A 372 5.12 -11.84 1.43
C CYS A 372 6.60 -11.86 1.81
N LEU A 373 7.38 -12.70 1.12
CA LEU A 373 8.81 -12.88 1.41
C LEU A 373 9.61 -11.56 1.48
N PRO A 374 9.42 -10.58 0.58
CA PRO A 374 10.13 -9.30 0.68
C PRO A 374 9.91 -8.57 2.01
N ASN A 375 8.67 -8.54 2.49
CA ASN A 375 8.33 -7.85 3.74
C ASN A 375 8.84 -8.65 4.96
N HIS A 376 8.80 -9.99 4.93
CA HIS A 376 9.45 -10.80 5.97
C HIS A 376 10.96 -10.54 6.08
N VAL A 377 11.65 -10.42 4.94
CA VAL A 377 13.11 -10.24 4.91
C VAL A 377 13.51 -8.79 5.23
N VAL A 378 12.91 -7.80 4.57
CA VAL A 378 13.34 -6.39 4.68
C VAL A 378 12.48 -5.59 5.66
N GLY A 379 11.20 -5.94 5.84
CA GLY A 379 10.36 -5.36 6.88
C GLY A 379 10.78 -5.88 8.25
N LYS A 380 10.37 -7.10 8.61
CA LYS A 380 10.68 -7.69 9.94
C LYS A 380 12.19 -7.84 10.18
N GLY A 381 12.94 -8.30 9.17
CA GLY A 381 14.38 -8.56 9.33
C GLY A 381 15.22 -7.33 9.70
N MET A 382 14.75 -6.12 9.40
CA MET A 382 15.47 -4.87 9.72
C MET A 382 15.16 -4.31 11.12
N PHE A 383 14.19 -4.88 11.85
CA PHE A 383 13.75 -4.36 13.15
C PHE A 383 14.88 -4.26 14.17
N ARG A 384 15.78 -5.25 14.21
CA ARG A 384 16.92 -5.22 15.14
C ARG A 384 17.84 -4.04 14.84
N ALA A 385 18.20 -3.84 13.58
CA ALA A 385 19.06 -2.72 13.16
C ALA A 385 18.39 -1.38 13.42
N LEU A 386 17.08 -1.26 13.13
CA LEU A 386 16.27 -0.08 13.42
C LEU A 386 16.27 0.25 14.93
N ARG A 387 16.01 -0.73 15.80
CA ARG A 387 16.00 -0.54 17.27
C ARG A 387 17.39 -0.22 17.83
N THR A 388 18.45 -0.79 17.25
CA THR A 388 19.83 -0.45 17.65
C THR A 388 20.14 1.02 17.32
N ARG A 389 19.72 1.50 16.14
CA ARG A 389 19.95 2.89 15.72
C ARG A 389 19.00 3.88 16.41
N TYR A 390 17.77 3.45 16.67
CA TYR A 390 16.70 4.24 17.29
C TYR A 390 16.13 3.49 18.49
N PRO A 391 16.73 3.62 19.68
CA PRO A 391 16.26 2.94 20.89
C PRO A 391 14.80 3.25 21.25
N GLN A 392 14.29 4.41 20.83
CA GLN A 392 12.90 4.82 21.03
C GLN A 392 11.89 4.12 20.09
N ALA A 393 12.35 3.37 19.10
CA ALA A 393 11.50 2.78 18.07
C ALA A 393 10.66 1.63 18.62
N ASN A 394 9.34 1.82 18.66
CA ASN A 394 8.36 0.83 19.07
C ASN A 394 7.72 0.22 17.82
N ILE A 395 8.39 -0.78 17.24
CA ILE A 395 8.00 -1.38 15.96
C ILE A 395 7.43 -2.78 16.17
N VAL A 396 6.27 -3.08 15.59
CA VAL A 396 5.66 -4.42 15.60
C VAL A 396 5.28 -4.86 14.20
N ALA A 397 5.42 -6.15 13.93
CA ALA A 397 4.86 -6.77 12.73
C ALA A 397 3.49 -7.36 13.05
N VAL A 398 2.52 -7.09 12.19
CA VAL A 398 1.17 -7.66 12.25
C VAL A 398 0.97 -8.50 11.00
N ASP A 399 0.86 -9.81 11.20
CA ASP A 399 0.68 -10.79 10.13
C ASP A 399 -0.79 -10.87 9.71
N TYR A 400 -1.07 -10.51 8.46
CA TYR A 400 -2.39 -10.61 7.82
C TYR A 400 -2.46 -11.85 6.93
N ASP A 401 -3.43 -12.70 7.21
CA ASP A 401 -3.67 -13.96 6.52
C ASP A 401 -5.16 -14.33 6.62
N PRO A 402 -5.76 -15.00 5.63
CA PRO A 402 -7.18 -15.39 5.70
C PRO A 402 -7.46 -16.43 6.79
N GLY A 403 -6.46 -17.21 7.21
CA GLY A 403 -6.56 -18.22 8.27
C GLY A 403 -6.15 -17.71 9.65
N ALA A 404 -5.54 -16.53 9.75
CA ALA A 404 -5.16 -15.94 11.04
C ALA A 404 -6.36 -15.30 11.74
N SER A 405 -6.43 -15.42 13.07
CA SER A 405 -7.48 -14.78 13.86
C SER A 405 -7.31 -13.26 13.85
N GLU A 406 -8.36 -12.54 13.44
CA GLU A 406 -8.44 -11.07 13.53
C GLU A 406 -8.17 -10.58 14.96
N VAL A 407 -8.62 -11.32 15.97
CA VAL A 407 -8.40 -11.01 17.39
C VAL A 407 -6.91 -10.98 17.73
N ASN A 408 -6.11 -11.89 17.16
CA ASN A 408 -4.66 -11.89 17.38
C ASN A 408 -3.99 -10.65 16.77
N GLN A 409 -4.43 -10.22 15.59
CA GLN A 409 -3.92 -9.00 14.95
C GLN A 409 -4.29 -7.75 15.76
N LEU A 410 -5.55 -7.63 16.16
CA LEU A 410 -6.04 -6.54 16.99
C LEU A 410 -5.32 -6.47 18.34
N ASN A 411 -5.12 -7.61 19.00
CA ASN A 411 -4.40 -7.66 20.28
C ASN A 411 -2.95 -7.19 20.12
N ARG A 412 -2.25 -7.58 19.05
CA ARG A 412 -0.89 -7.10 18.78
C ARG A 412 -0.83 -5.58 18.60
N ILE A 413 -1.78 -5.03 17.85
CA ILE A 413 -1.90 -3.57 17.67
C ILE A 413 -2.16 -2.91 19.03
N LYS A 414 -3.20 -3.33 19.76
CA LYS A 414 -3.54 -2.73 21.07
C LYS A 414 -2.43 -2.82 22.11
N LEU A 415 -1.71 -3.94 22.18
CA LEU A 415 -0.56 -4.09 23.07
C LEU A 415 0.56 -3.10 22.73
N MET A 416 0.85 -2.90 21.45
CA MET A 416 1.83 -1.90 21.01
C MET A 416 1.38 -0.47 21.35
N LEU A 417 0.09 -0.18 21.14
CA LEU A 417 -0.51 1.12 21.43
C LEU A 417 -0.53 1.42 22.94
N ALA A 418 -0.75 0.42 23.79
CA ALA A 418 -0.64 0.55 25.23
C ALA A 418 0.75 1.05 25.65
N THR A 419 1.82 0.49 25.05
CA THR A 419 3.19 0.99 25.25
C THR A 419 3.39 2.39 24.66
N ALA A 420 2.75 2.70 23.54
CA ALA A 420 2.82 4.02 22.90
C ALA A 420 2.20 5.13 23.78
N LEU A 421 1.14 4.80 24.52
CA LEU A 421 0.41 5.69 25.43
C LEU A 421 1.07 5.82 26.81
N GLN A 422 1.96 4.91 27.18
CA GLN A 422 2.76 5.03 28.39
C GLN A 422 3.80 6.15 28.26
N ASP A 423 4.04 6.87 29.37
CA ASP A 423 5.02 7.95 29.46
C ASP A 423 6.40 7.46 29.00
N PRO A 424 7.10 8.16 28.09
CA PRO A 424 8.47 7.83 27.69
C PRO A 424 9.43 7.60 28.86
N GLN A 425 9.25 8.27 30.00
CA GLN A 425 10.09 8.08 31.20
C GLN A 425 9.79 6.77 31.95
N ALA A 426 8.61 6.19 31.79
CA ALA A 426 8.25 4.89 32.35
C ALA A 426 8.77 3.71 31.49
N ARG A 427 9.26 3.97 30.27
CA ARG A 427 9.76 2.94 29.34
C ARG A 427 11.11 2.35 29.74
N ASP A 428 11.88 3.04 30.57
CA ASP A 428 13.20 2.57 31.06
C ASP A 428 13.09 1.46 32.14
N GLY A 429 11.87 1.14 32.61
CA GLY A 429 11.65 0.16 33.68
C GLY A 429 11.36 -1.27 33.25
N ASP A 430 10.73 -1.47 32.08
CA ASP A 430 10.32 -2.79 31.60
C ASP A 430 10.25 -2.78 30.07
N ILE A 431 11.41 -2.95 29.41
CA ILE A 431 11.39 -3.42 28.03
C ILE A 431 10.90 -4.87 28.11
N LEU A 432 9.59 -5.05 27.96
CA LEU A 432 8.97 -6.33 27.68
C LEU A 432 9.47 -6.76 26.29
N GLN A 433 10.67 -7.32 26.28
CA GLN A 433 11.19 -8.08 25.15
C GLN A 433 10.16 -9.19 24.93
N LEU A 434 9.29 -9.00 23.94
CA LEU A 434 8.61 -10.12 23.32
C LEU A 434 9.71 -10.92 22.64
N VAL A 435 10.30 -11.83 23.43
CA VAL A 435 11.31 -12.78 22.99
C VAL A 435 10.67 -13.59 21.86
N ASP A 436 11.09 -13.32 20.62
CA ASP A 436 11.02 -14.33 19.56
C ASP A 436 11.66 -15.59 20.17
N ALA A 437 10.91 -16.68 20.28
CA ALA A 437 11.37 -17.93 20.87
C ALA A 437 12.79 -18.26 20.39
N GLU A 438 13.73 -18.37 21.32
CA GLU A 438 15.14 -18.59 21.05
C GLU A 438 15.33 -19.77 20.08
N GLU A 439 15.91 -19.50 18.90
CA GLU A 439 16.58 -20.54 18.13
C GLU A 439 17.78 -21.03 18.97
N PRO A 440 17.97 -22.35 19.15
CA PRO A 440 19.05 -22.85 19.98
C PRO A 440 20.40 -22.48 19.37
N ALA A 441 21.25 -21.87 20.20
CA ALA A 441 22.58 -21.39 19.84
C ALA A 441 23.41 -22.49 19.16
N SER A 442 23.99 -22.14 18.01
CA SER A 442 24.96 -22.95 17.29
C SER A 442 26.24 -23.13 18.13
N CYS A 443 26.46 -24.33 18.66
CA CYS A 443 27.78 -24.72 19.17
C CYS A 443 28.70 -25.03 18.00
N GLY A 444 29.79 -24.27 17.85
CA GLY A 444 30.91 -24.66 17.00
C GLY A 444 31.67 -25.85 17.59
N GLY A 445 31.93 -26.86 16.79
CA GLY A 445 32.78 -28.00 17.17
C GLY A 445 32.52 -29.24 16.32
N SER A 446 33.46 -29.50 15.42
CA SER A 446 33.65 -30.69 14.56
C SER A 446 32.95 -32.01 14.93
N SER A 447 32.51 -32.67 13.86
CA SER A 447 32.50 -34.13 13.58
C SER A 447 31.18 -34.91 13.67
N SER A 448 30.92 -35.59 12.54
CA SER A 448 30.06 -36.76 12.30
C SER A 448 28.54 -36.65 12.46
N VAL A 449 27.88 -36.88 11.32
CA VAL A 449 26.47 -37.22 11.13
C VAL A 449 26.18 -38.60 11.73
N MET A 450 25.15 -38.72 12.57
CA MET A 450 24.47 -39.99 12.88
C MET A 450 22.97 -39.72 13.08
N LEU A 451 22.14 -40.36 12.26
CA LEU A 451 20.68 -40.40 12.39
C LEU A 451 20.27 -41.16 13.67
N GLY A 452 19.41 -40.58 14.50
CA GLY A 452 18.78 -41.27 15.63
C GLY A 452 17.60 -40.49 16.19
N MET A 453 16.42 -41.12 16.24
CA MET A 453 15.15 -40.57 16.75
C MET A 453 15.26 -40.02 18.18
N PRO A 454 14.54 -38.94 18.56
CA PRO A 454 14.56 -38.45 19.93
C PRO A 454 13.69 -39.30 20.86
N THR A 455 14.31 -39.87 21.89
CA THR A 455 13.64 -40.43 23.07
C THR A 455 13.12 -39.32 23.98
N ILE A 456 11.86 -39.48 24.43
CA ILE A 456 11.13 -38.58 25.34
C ILE A 456 11.80 -38.55 26.73
N PRO A 457 12.16 -37.39 27.31
CA PRO A 457 12.60 -37.32 28.70
C PRO A 457 11.41 -37.22 29.66
N SER A 458 11.42 -38.08 30.68
CA SER A 458 10.45 -38.13 31.78
C SER A 458 10.56 -36.89 32.69
N ARG A 459 9.47 -36.11 32.80
CA ARG A 459 9.34 -35.07 33.82
C ARG A 459 9.02 -35.70 35.19
N ARG A 460 9.87 -35.48 36.19
CA ARG A 460 9.49 -35.57 37.61
C ARG A 460 9.11 -34.17 38.09
N ALA A 461 7.86 -34.03 38.52
CA ALA A 461 7.36 -32.87 39.24
C ALA A 461 7.90 -32.88 40.67
N ALA A 462 8.26 -31.70 41.19
CA ALA A 462 8.29 -31.44 42.61
C ALA A 462 7.79 -30.01 42.84
N PHE A 463 6.62 -29.93 43.48
CA PHE A 463 6.05 -28.72 44.05
C PHE A 463 6.90 -28.26 45.25
N ARG A 464 7.17 -26.96 45.31
CA ARG A 464 7.02 -26.14 46.52
C ARG A 464 6.81 -24.69 46.13
#